data_AF-A0A321L6S8-F1
#
_entry.id   AF-A0A321L6S8-F1
#
_cell.length_a   1.000
_cell.length_b   1.000
_cell.length_c   1.000
_cell.angle_alpha   90.00
_cell.angle_beta   90.00
_cell.angle_gamma   90.00
#
_symmetry.space_group_name_H-M   'P 1'
#
loop_
_entity.id
_entity.type
_entity.pdbx_description
1 polymer ?
#
loop_
_entity_poly.entity_id
_entity_poly.type
_entity_poly.pdbx_seq_one_letter_code
_entity_poly.pdbx_strand_id
1 'polypeptide(L)'
;MKIAVASLRKAKIEAVRAAAERLAAAKITGWINTDLITRAVSADVSDTPTSDREMMQGARVRVEKLKDLLAREGVKADFFVGLEGGLHVQQDRENSLVFLRGWVYASDLGAHGSFGCTPSIEVPPAISERVLRRGEDLSNVIDSFAGRFDVRSNEGTWGVLTRDMVTRGNSFEMAVLAALAPFYNSGALALRVKGQLDRQLDLSRICEFPKRV
;
A
#
# COMPACT_ATOMS: atom_id res chain seq x y z
N MET A 1 -16.50 -7.98 -12.93
CA MET A 1 -15.53 -6.85 -12.88
C MET A 1 -14.13 -7.41 -12.79
N LYS A 2 -13.11 -6.74 -13.34
CA LYS A 2 -11.71 -7.15 -13.34
C LYS A 2 -10.85 -6.16 -12.57
N ILE A 3 -10.13 -6.64 -11.56
CA ILE A 3 -9.12 -5.85 -10.84
C ILE A 3 -7.74 -6.36 -11.24
N ALA A 4 -6.94 -5.48 -11.83
CA ALA A 4 -5.53 -5.74 -12.10
C ALA A 4 -4.68 -5.41 -10.86
N VAL A 5 -3.79 -6.33 -10.47
CA VAL A 5 -2.95 -6.24 -9.28
C VAL A 5 -1.49 -6.27 -9.69
N ALA A 6 -0.76 -5.24 -9.28
CA ALA A 6 0.66 -5.03 -9.61
C ALA A 6 1.59 -5.82 -8.67
N SER A 7 1.30 -7.11 -8.46
CA SER A 7 2.10 -8.00 -7.63
C SER A 7 1.85 -9.47 -7.95
N LEU A 8 2.89 -10.29 -7.78
CA LEU A 8 2.79 -11.77 -7.76
C LEU A 8 2.88 -12.36 -6.33
N ARG A 9 3.00 -11.52 -5.29
CA ARG A 9 3.14 -12.01 -3.91
C ARG A 9 1.77 -12.46 -3.38
N LYS A 10 1.66 -13.73 -2.95
CA LYS A 10 0.43 -14.35 -2.45
C LYS A 10 -0.33 -13.45 -1.46
N ALA A 11 0.32 -12.97 -0.40
CA ALA A 11 -0.33 -12.12 0.60
C ALA A 11 -0.94 -10.82 0.05
N LYS A 12 -0.34 -10.21 -0.98
CA LYS A 12 -0.87 -9.00 -1.64
C LYS A 12 -2.05 -9.33 -2.55
N ILE A 13 -2.00 -10.46 -3.26
CA ILE A 13 -3.10 -10.93 -4.11
C ILE A 13 -4.31 -11.29 -3.25
N GLU A 14 -4.09 -12.06 -2.18
CA GLU A 14 -5.16 -12.46 -1.26
C GLU A 14 -5.77 -11.27 -0.52
N ALA A 15 -4.99 -10.24 -0.19
CA ALA A 15 -5.54 -9.00 0.36
C ALA A 15 -6.54 -8.31 -0.59
N VAL A 16 -6.23 -8.25 -1.89
CA VAL A 16 -7.15 -7.67 -2.89
C VAL A 16 -8.37 -8.58 -3.10
N ARG A 17 -8.17 -9.90 -3.09
CA ARG A 17 -9.27 -10.87 -3.17
C ARG A 17 -10.22 -10.73 -2.00
N ALA A 18 -9.71 -10.75 -0.77
CA ALA A 18 -10.50 -10.60 0.45
C ALA A 18 -11.28 -9.27 0.48
N ALA A 19 -10.65 -8.17 0.05
CA ALA A 19 -11.33 -6.89 -0.08
C ALA A 19 -12.50 -6.95 -1.08
N ALA A 20 -12.28 -7.56 -2.26
CA ALA A 20 -13.34 -7.73 -3.26
C ALA A 20 -14.49 -8.63 -2.77
N GLU A 21 -14.16 -9.73 -2.10
CA GLU A 21 -15.14 -10.63 -1.49
C GLU A 21 -15.96 -9.93 -0.41
N ARG A 22 -15.34 -9.08 0.41
CA ARG A 22 -16.03 -8.29 1.42
C ARG A 22 -16.99 -7.27 0.81
N LEU A 23 -16.60 -6.61 -0.27
CA LEU A 23 -17.48 -5.70 -1.01
C LEU A 23 -18.65 -6.45 -1.67
N ALA A 24 -18.41 -7.66 -2.19
CA ALA A 24 -19.46 -8.53 -2.72
C ALA A 24 -20.43 -9.01 -1.62
N ALA A 25 -19.91 -9.41 -0.46
CA ALA A 25 -20.71 -9.82 0.70
C ALA A 25 -21.58 -8.67 1.25
N ALA A 26 -21.06 -7.44 1.20
CA ALA A 26 -21.80 -6.22 1.50
C ALA A 26 -22.81 -5.82 0.41
N LYS A 27 -22.93 -6.60 -0.67
CA LYS A 27 -23.82 -6.39 -1.81
C LYS A 27 -23.65 -5.01 -2.47
N ILE A 28 -22.43 -4.50 -2.51
CA ILE A 28 -22.16 -3.24 -3.20
C ILE A 28 -22.29 -3.47 -4.72
N THR A 29 -23.21 -2.75 -5.36
CA THR A 29 -23.51 -2.87 -6.79
C THR A 29 -22.25 -2.69 -7.63
N GLY A 30 -22.02 -3.59 -8.60
CA GLY A 30 -20.84 -3.57 -9.48
C GLY A 30 -19.60 -4.28 -8.93
N TRP A 31 -19.58 -4.65 -7.66
CA TRP A 31 -18.48 -5.38 -7.01
C TRP A 31 -18.75 -6.88 -6.84
N ILE A 32 -19.88 -7.36 -7.35
CA ILE A 32 -20.28 -8.76 -7.35
C ILE A 32 -19.58 -9.47 -8.52
N ASN A 33 -18.93 -10.61 -8.27
CA ASN A 33 -18.12 -11.38 -9.23
C ASN A 33 -16.91 -10.60 -9.77
N THR A 34 -15.86 -10.57 -8.94
CA THR A 34 -14.60 -9.90 -9.24
C THR A 34 -13.52 -10.91 -9.64
N ASP A 35 -12.96 -10.74 -10.83
CA ASP A 35 -11.79 -11.48 -11.30
C ASP A 35 -10.51 -10.68 -11.04
N LEU A 36 -9.43 -11.38 -10.69
CA LEU A 36 -8.12 -10.76 -10.51
C LEU A 36 -7.19 -11.08 -11.68
N ILE A 37 -6.53 -10.05 -12.20
CA ILE A 37 -5.44 -10.17 -13.15
C ILE A 37 -4.16 -9.76 -12.43
N THR A 38 -3.17 -10.64 -12.36
CA THR A 38 -1.92 -10.36 -11.64
C THR A 38 -0.77 -10.21 -12.63
N ARG A 39 0.09 -9.21 -12.43
CA ARG A 39 1.34 -9.05 -13.17
C ARG A 39 2.46 -8.61 -12.24
N ALA A 40 3.67 -9.07 -12.54
CA ALA A 40 4.86 -8.48 -11.97
C ALA A 40 5.15 -7.15 -12.67
N VAL A 41 5.46 -6.12 -11.88
CA VAL A 41 6.02 -4.86 -12.37
C VAL A 41 7.17 -4.48 -11.46
N SER A 42 8.29 -4.06 -12.04
CA SER A 42 9.39 -3.45 -11.29
C SER A 42 8.96 -2.04 -10.90
N ALA A 43 9.05 -1.70 -9.61
CA ALA A 43 8.99 -0.30 -9.20
C ALA A 43 10.43 0.18 -9.06
N ASP A 44 10.78 1.34 -9.62
CA ASP A 44 12.15 1.88 -9.53
C ASP A 44 12.38 2.55 -8.16
N VAL A 45 11.82 1.97 -7.10
CA VAL A 45 11.92 2.45 -5.71
C VAL A 45 12.79 1.49 -4.91
N SER A 46 13.38 2.01 -3.82
CA SER A 46 14.16 1.22 -2.85
C SER A 46 13.48 -0.08 -2.46
N ASP A 47 14.26 -1.14 -2.28
CA ASP A 47 13.78 -2.47 -1.86
C ASP A 47 13.04 -2.44 -0.51
N THR A 48 13.37 -1.47 0.35
CA THR A 48 12.61 -1.16 1.58
C THR A 48 12.46 0.35 1.71
N PRO A 49 11.34 0.94 1.27
CA PRO A 49 11.08 2.37 1.48
C PRO A 49 10.94 2.67 2.98
N THR A 50 11.39 3.86 3.39
CA THR A 50 11.49 4.24 4.82
C THR A 50 10.61 5.43 5.20
N SER A 51 9.86 5.95 4.23
CA SER A 51 8.91 7.05 4.39
C SER A 51 7.59 6.79 3.69
N ASP A 52 6.52 7.46 4.14
CA ASP A 52 5.21 7.41 3.48
C ASP A 52 5.30 7.86 2.03
N ARG A 53 6.08 8.92 1.76
CA ARG A 53 6.26 9.46 0.41
C ARG A 53 6.80 8.41 -0.56
N GLU A 54 7.83 7.67 -0.16
CA GLU A 54 8.42 6.61 -1.00
C GLU A 54 7.45 5.44 -1.18
N MET A 55 6.75 5.00 -0.12
CA MET A 55 5.76 3.93 -0.22
C MET A 55 4.58 4.31 -1.13
N MET A 56 4.04 5.51 -0.98
CA MET A 56 2.97 6.03 -1.84
C MET A 56 3.43 6.13 -3.30
N GLN A 57 4.64 6.64 -3.53
CA GLN A 57 5.21 6.72 -4.88
C GLN A 57 5.39 5.32 -5.48
N GLY A 58 5.92 4.36 -4.72
CA GLY A 58 6.07 2.98 -5.16
C GLY A 58 4.73 2.35 -5.54
N ALA A 59 3.72 2.48 -4.68
CA ALA A 59 2.38 1.97 -4.95
C ALA A 59 1.77 2.58 -6.22
N ARG A 60 1.94 3.88 -6.45
CA ARG A 60 1.46 4.57 -7.65
C ARG A 60 2.19 4.15 -8.92
N VAL A 61 3.53 4.15 -8.91
CA VAL A 61 4.35 3.74 -10.07
C VAL A 61 4.04 2.32 -10.50
N ARG A 62 3.77 1.42 -9.54
CA ARG A 62 3.33 0.06 -9.84
C ARG A 62 2.03 0.03 -10.64
N VAL A 63 1.06 0.87 -10.29
CA VAL A 63 -0.20 0.97 -11.05
C VAL A 63 0.03 1.54 -12.44
N GLU A 64 0.82 2.60 -12.56
CA GLU A 64 1.13 3.23 -13.85
C GLU A 64 1.80 2.23 -14.81
N LYS A 65 2.83 1.52 -14.33
CA LYS A 65 3.50 0.46 -15.11
C LYS A 65 2.58 -0.72 -15.43
N LEU A 66 1.66 -1.08 -14.53
CA LEU A 66 0.69 -2.13 -14.76
C LEU A 66 -0.32 -1.73 -15.85
N LYS A 67 -0.79 -0.48 -15.85
CA LYS A 67 -1.66 0.07 -16.89
C LYS A 67 -0.98 -0.02 -18.26
N ASP A 68 0.28 0.44 -18.35
CA ASP A 68 1.06 0.38 -19.58
C ASP A 68 1.27 -1.06 -20.08
N LEU A 69 1.59 -1.99 -19.17
CA LEU A 69 1.78 -3.40 -19.50
C LEU A 69 0.51 -4.02 -20.06
N LEU A 70 -0.63 -3.85 -19.38
CA LEU A 70 -1.90 -4.43 -19.82
C LEU A 70 -2.40 -3.79 -21.13
N ALA A 71 -2.14 -2.50 -21.35
CA ALA A 71 -2.42 -1.85 -22.62
C ALA A 71 -1.65 -2.50 -23.79
N ARG A 72 -0.36 -2.81 -23.59
CA ARG A 72 0.47 -3.53 -24.59
C ARG A 72 0.01 -4.97 -24.82
N GLU A 73 -0.48 -5.63 -23.78
CA GLU A 73 -1.04 -7.00 -23.88
C GLU A 73 -2.47 -7.03 -24.47
N GLY A 74 -3.12 -5.87 -24.68
CA GLY A 74 -4.52 -5.81 -25.11
C GLY A 74 -5.50 -6.31 -24.05
N VAL A 75 -5.09 -6.34 -22.78
CA VAL A 75 -5.89 -6.85 -21.66
C VAL A 75 -6.61 -5.70 -20.97
N LYS A 76 -7.93 -5.81 -20.83
CA LYS A 76 -8.75 -4.80 -20.14
C LYS A 76 -8.98 -5.16 -18.66
N ALA A 77 -8.89 -4.16 -17.80
CA ALA A 77 -9.28 -4.20 -16.40
C ALA A 77 -10.10 -2.95 -16.03
N ASP A 78 -10.98 -3.08 -15.04
CA ASP A 78 -11.85 -2.00 -14.56
C ASP A 78 -11.13 -1.15 -13.50
N PHE A 79 -10.34 -1.81 -12.64
CA PHE A 79 -9.53 -1.19 -11.61
C PHE A 79 -8.10 -1.72 -11.61
N PHE A 80 -7.19 -0.90 -11.10
CA PHE A 80 -5.77 -1.20 -10.98
C PHE A 80 -5.31 -0.92 -9.54
N VAL A 81 -4.61 -1.88 -8.94
CA VAL A 81 -4.17 -1.82 -7.54
C VAL A 81 -2.67 -2.07 -7.45
N GLY A 82 -1.97 -1.11 -6.85
CA GLY A 82 -0.56 -1.21 -6.50
C GLY A 82 -0.40 -1.16 -5.00
N LEU A 83 0.45 -2.03 -4.45
CA LEU A 83 0.68 -2.15 -3.02
C LEU A 83 2.18 -2.07 -2.74
N GLU A 84 2.58 -1.20 -1.82
CA GLU A 84 3.97 -1.08 -1.36
C GLU A 84 4.02 -1.18 0.15
N GLY A 85 5.00 -1.92 0.68
CA GLY A 85 5.21 -2.04 2.12
C GLY A 85 6.62 -1.62 2.47
N GLY A 86 6.81 -1.06 3.65
CA GLY A 86 8.11 -0.59 4.10
C GLY A 86 8.09 -0.21 5.57
N LEU A 87 9.05 0.63 5.93
CA LEU A 87 9.16 1.23 7.24
C LEU A 87 8.73 2.70 7.16
N HIS A 88 8.21 3.22 8.26
CA HIS A 88 7.94 4.64 8.43
C HIS A 88 8.71 5.11 9.66
N VAL A 89 9.70 5.98 9.45
CA VAL A 89 10.49 6.58 10.53
C VAL A 89 9.83 7.88 10.96
N GLN A 90 9.30 7.90 12.18
CA GLN A 90 8.75 9.08 12.82
C GLN A 90 9.75 9.60 13.86
N GLN A 91 10.15 10.87 13.76
CA GLN A 91 10.97 11.51 14.78
C GLN A 91 10.09 11.89 15.97
N ASP A 92 10.53 11.53 17.18
CA ASP A 92 9.95 11.92 18.46
C ASP A 92 11.04 12.50 19.37
N ARG A 93 11.13 13.83 19.40
CA ARG A 93 12.17 14.58 20.11
C ARG A 93 13.58 14.11 19.70
N GLU A 94 14.28 13.42 20.59
CA GLU A 94 15.64 12.90 20.41
C GLU A 94 15.66 11.44 19.93
N ASN A 95 14.49 10.78 19.84
CA ASN A 95 14.35 9.39 19.45
C ASN A 95 13.67 9.24 18.09
N SER A 96 13.89 8.11 17.44
CA SER A 96 13.15 7.72 16.24
C SER A 96 12.27 6.51 16.53
N LEU A 97 10.96 6.66 16.32
CA LEU A 97 10.02 5.56 16.32
C LEU A 97 9.91 5.00 14.91
N VAL A 98 10.01 3.69 14.77
CA VAL A 98 9.97 3.03 13.45
C VAL A 98 8.75 2.16 13.39
N PHE A 99 7.91 2.35 12.38
CA PHE A 99 6.69 1.59 12.20
C PHE A 99 6.76 0.75 10.94
N LEU A 100 6.25 -0.48 11.00
CA LEU A 100 5.92 -1.25 9.80
C LEU A 100 4.62 -0.68 9.22
N ARG A 101 4.65 -0.33 7.93
CA ARG A 101 3.52 0.30 7.23
C ARG A 101 3.48 -0.14 5.78
N GLY A 102 2.32 0.02 5.15
CA GLY A 102 2.16 -0.10 3.71
C GLY A 102 1.13 0.87 3.17
N TRP A 103 1.25 1.14 1.88
CA TRP A 103 0.35 1.97 1.12
C TRP A 103 -0.19 1.20 -0.08
N VAL A 104 -1.47 1.44 -0.36
CA VAL A 104 -2.16 0.95 -1.53
C VAL A 104 -2.60 2.14 -2.36
N TYR A 105 -2.35 2.08 -3.66
CA TYR A 105 -2.92 3.00 -4.63
C TYR A 105 -3.90 2.23 -5.51
N ALA A 106 -5.14 2.71 -5.57
CA ALA A 106 -6.18 2.15 -6.42
C ALA A 106 -6.63 3.21 -7.43
N SER A 107 -6.79 2.81 -8.69
CA SER A 107 -7.28 3.70 -9.75
C SER A 107 -8.24 2.97 -10.68
N ASP A 108 -9.17 3.71 -11.28
CA ASP A 108 -9.96 3.26 -12.42
C ASP A 108 -9.19 3.50 -13.74
N LEU A 109 -9.86 3.34 -14.88
CA LEU A 109 -9.30 3.67 -16.21
C LEU A 109 -9.05 5.17 -16.42
N GLY A 110 -9.58 6.05 -15.57
CA GLY A 110 -9.34 7.48 -15.61
C GLY A 110 -7.96 7.87 -15.08
N ALA A 111 -7.75 9.19 -15.01
CA ALA A 111 -6.53 9.79 -14.47
C ALA A 111 -6.48 9.82 -12.94
N HIS A 112 -7.52 9.35 -12.26
CA HIS A 112 -7.68 9.51 -10.82
C HIS A 112 -7.42 8.21 -10.07
N GLY A 113 -6.79 8.33 -8.91
CA GLY A 113 -6.66 7.23 -7.98
C GLY A 113 -6.70 7.73 -6.55
N SER A 114 -6.92 6.80 -5.64
CA SER A 114 -7.00 7.03 -4.21
C SER A 114 -6.00 6.15 -3.49
N PHE A 115 -5.58 6.64 -2.33
CA PHE A 115 -4.67 5.92 -1.46
C PHE A 115 -5.41 5.36 -0.25
N GLY A 116 -4.97 4.17 0.17
CA GLY A 116 -5.29 3.58 1.46
C GLY A 116 -4.00 3.21 2.16
N CYS A 117 -3.98 3.34 3.48
CA CYS A 117 -2.83 3.01 4.31
C CYS A 117 -3.17 1.79 5.16
N THR A 118 -2.19 0.93 5.38
CA THR A 118 -2.35 -0.18 6.34
C THR A 118 -2.39 0.37 7.76
N PRO A 119 -2.87 -0.40 8.74
CA PRO A 119 -2.48 -0.18 10.13
C PRO A 119 -0.96 -0.09 10.27
N SER A 120 -0.50 0.51 11.37
CA SER A 120 0.94 0.60 11.70
C SER A 120 1.20 -0.15 12.99
N ILE A 121 2.36 -0.82 13.06
CA ILE A 121 2.87 -1.43 14.30
C ILE A 121 4.30 -0.99 14.51
N GLU A 122 4.65 -0.64 15.74
CA GLU A 122 6.01 -0.26 16.09
C GLU A 122 6.94 -1.47 15.93
N VAL A 123 8.08 -1.24 15.28
CA VAL A 123 9.13 -2.22 15.07
C VAL A 123 10.17 -2.06 16.18
N PRO A 124 10.47 -3.12 16.96
CA PRO A 124 11.47 -3.06 18.00
C PRO A 124 12.82 -2.53 17.50
N PRO A 125 13.54 -1.70 18.29
CA PRO A 125 14.86 -1.17 17.92
C PRO A 125 15.85 -2.25 17.47
N ALA A 126 15.81 -3.42 18.10
CA ALA A 126 16.64 -4.57 17.74
C ALA A 126 16.45 -5.07 16.29
N ILE A 127 15.30 -4.79 15.68
CA ILE A 127 15.00 -5.10 14.27
C ILE A 127 15.27 -3.85 13.41
N SER A 128 14.71 -2.70 13.79
CA SER A 128 14.76 -1.50 12.95
C SER A 128 16.18 -0.94 12.79
N GLU A 129 17.05 -1.04 13.80
CA GLU A 129 18.45 -0.61 13.67
C GLU A 129 19.24 -1.48 12.69
N ARG A 130 18.98 -2.79 12.62
CA ARG A 130 19.63 -3.69 11.67
C ARG A 130 19.25 -3.33 10.23
N VAL A 131 17.97 -3.05 10.00
CA VAL A 131 17.48 -2.66 8.67
C VAL A 131 17.98 -1.26 8.29
N LEU A 132 17.76 -0.27 9.15
CA LEU A 132 17.99 1.14 8.81
C LEU A 132 19.46 1.55 8.89
N ARG A 133 20.23 1.05 9.85
CA ARG A 133 21.64 1.44 10.04
C ARG A 133 22.63 0.49 9.37
N ARG A 134 22.31 -0.81 9.33
CA ARG A 134 23.20 -1.84 8.77
C ARG A 134 22.82 -2.25 7.34
N GLY A 135 21.67 -1.80 6.83
CA GLY A 135 21.19 -2.12 5.49
C GLY A 135 20.83 -3.59 5.32
N GLU A 136 20.52 -4.31 6.40
CA GLU A 136 20.11 -5.71 6.33
C GLU A 136 18.68 -5.83 5.77
N ASP A 137 18.42 -6.84 4.95
CA ASP A 137 17.06 -7.11 4.44
C ASP A 137 16.10 -7.42 5.60
N LEU A 138 14.94 -6.75 5.62
CA LEU A 138 13.95 -6.89 6.69
C LEU A 138 13.49 -8.35 6.86
N SER A 139 13.34 -9.11 5.79
CA SER A 139 12.91 -10.51 5.86
C SER A 139 13.95 -11.35 6.59
N ASN A 140 15.24 -11.20 6.23
CA ASN A 140 16.34 -11.89 6.90
C ASN A 140 16.47 -11.51 8.39
N VAL A 141 16.28 -10.21 8.71
CA VAL A 141 16.30 -9.75 10.11
C VAL A 141 15.16 -10.38 10.90
N ILE A 142 13.97 -10.47 10.31
CA ILE A 142 12.79 -11.05 10.93
C ILE A 142 12.93 -12.56 11.12
N ASP A 143 13.45 -13.30 10.13
CA ASP A 143 13.71 -14.74 10.26
C ASP A 143 14.73 -15.01 11.38
N SER A 144 15.80 -14.21 11.42
CA SER A 144 16.80 -14.27 12.49
C SER A 144 16.21 -13.96 13.87
N PHE A 145 15.28 -13.01 13.94
CA PHE A 145 14.60 -12.65 15.20
C PHE A 145 13.65 -13.77 15.62
N ALA A 146 12.78 -14.23 14.72
CA ALA A 146 11.80 -15.28 14.95
C ALA A 146 12.45 -16.60 15.38
N GLY A 147 13.58 -16.99 14.77
CA GLY A 147 14.36 -18.17 15.16
C GLY A 147 14.97 -18.10 16.56
N ARG A 148 15.21 -16.90 17.11
CA ARG A 148 15.65 -16.72 18.51
C ARG A 148 14.51 -16.86 19.52
N PHE A 149 13.26 -16.75 19.09
CA PHE A 149 12.07 -16.79 19.93
C PHE A 149 11.16 -18.00 19.65
N ASP A 150 11.64 -19.00 18.89
CA ASP A 150 10.89 -20.18 18.44
C ASP A 150 9.54 -19.82 17.78
N VAL A 151 9.54 -18.79 16.94
CA VAL A 151 8.37 -18.35 16.17
C VAL A 151 8.54 -18.85 14.73
N ARG A 152 7.74 -19.81 14.27
CA ARG A 152 7.67 -20.19 12.86
C ARG A 152 6.56 -19.38 12.18
N SER A 153 6.88 -18.39 11.35
CA SER A 153 5.87 -17.55 10.68
C SER A 153 6.05 -17.52 9.16
N ASN A 154 5.01 -17.95 8.43
CA ASN A 154 4.86 -17.75 6.99
C ASN A 154 4.19 -16.40 6.65
N GLU A 155 3.83 -15.59 7.66
CA GLU A 155 2.99 -14.39 7.54
C GLU A 155 3.81 -13.09 7.49
N GLY A 156 5.13 -13.19 7.65
CA GLY A 156 6.09 -12.09 7.64
C GLY A 156 6.13 -11.29 8.95
N THR A 157 6.66 -10.06 8.90
CA THR A 157 6.88 -9.21 10.08
C THR A 157 5.64 -9.01 10.93
N TRP A 158 4.46 -8.84 10.32
CA TRP A 158 3.19 -8.72 11.03
C TRP A 158 2.89 -9.94 11.89
N GLY A 159 3.07 -11.13 11.35
CA GLY A 159 2.85 -12.38 12.07
C GLY A 159 3.79 -12.53 13.26
N VAL A 160 5.08 -12.24 13.05
CA VAL A 160 6.09 -12.30 14.11
C VAL A 160 5.79 -11.32 15.25
N LEU A 161 5.39 -10.08 14.94
CA LEU A 161 5.13 -9.06 15.96
C LEU A 161 3.78 -9.23 16.67
N THR A 162 2.80 -9.88 16.03
CA THR A 162 1.43 -9.99 16.58
C THR A 162 1.03 -11.41 16.97
N ARG A 163 1.93 -12.39 16.88
CA ARG A 163 1.63 -13.83 17.05
C ARG A 163 0.52 -14.28 16.09
N ASP A 164 0.66 -13.87 14.83
CA ASP A 164 -0.26 -14.15 13.71
C ASP A 164 -1.72 -13.68 13.93
N MET A 165 -2.01 -12.89 14.97
CA MET A 165 -3.34 -12.30 15.18
C MET A 165 -3.69 -11.29 14.07
N VAL A 166 -2.68 -10.64 13.50
CA VAL A 166 -2.80 -9.82 12.30
C VAL A 166 -1.76 -10.29 11.30
N THR A 167 -2.22 -10.81 10.16
CA THR A 167 -1.34 -11.20 9.06
C THR A 167 -1.02 -10.01 8.15
N ARG A 168 0.01 -10.16 7.32
CA ARG A 168 0.29 -9.21 6.24
C ARG A 168 -0.89 -9.08 5.27
N GLY A 169 -1.62 -10.16 5.03
CA GLY A 169 -2.83 -10.16 4.20
C GLY A 169 -3.93 -9.27 4.81
N ASN A 170 -4.25 -9.47 6.09
CA ASN A 170 -5.28 -8.67 6.80
C ASN A 170 -4.93 -7.17 6.80
N SER A 171 -3.64 -6.85 7.02
CA SER A 171 -3.15 -5.47 7.04
C SER A 171 -3.37 -4.77 5.69
N PHE A 172 -3.04 -5.44 4.58
CA PHE A 172 -3.29 -4.90 3.24
C PHE A 172 -4.76 -4.92 2.83
N GLU A 173 -5.57 -5.88 3.27
CA GLU A 173 -7.00 -5.92 2.98
C GLU A 173 -7.67 -4.60 3.41
N MET A 174 -7.37 -4.14 4.64
CA MET A 174 -7.89 -2.87 5.16
C MET A 174 -7.45 -1.68 4.31
N ALA A 175 -6.19 -1.65 3.85
CA ALA A 175 -5.67 -0.60 3.00
C ALA A 175 -6.30 -0.63 1.59
N VAL A 176 -6.58 -1.82 1.04
CA VAL A 176 -7.25 -1.98 -0.25
C VAL A 176 -8.69 -1.46 -0.17
N LEU A 177 -9.43 -1.83 0.88
CA LEU A 177 -10.79 -1.29 1.10
C LEU A 177 -10.77 0.24 1.21
N ALA A 178 -9.85 0.79 2.00
CA ALA A 178 -9.70 2.24 2.13
C ALA A 178 -9.37 2.93 0.78
N ALA A 179 -8.45 2.35 0.00
CA ALA A 179 -8.09 2.88 -1.32
C ALA A 179 -9.26 2.80 -2.31
N LEU A 180 -10.08 1.74 -2.23
CA LEU A 180 -11.22 1.54 -3.14
C LEU A 180 -12.47 2.33 -2.72
N ALA A 181 -12.49 2.89 -1.50
CA ALA A 181 -13.65 3.57 -0.93
C ALA A 181 -14.29 4.64 -1.82
N PRO A 182 -13.53 5.50 -2.53
CA PRO A 182 -14.15 6.50 -3.41
C PRO A 182 -14.91 5.89 -4.59
N PHE A 183 -14.55 4.67 -5.03
CA PHE A 183 -15.15 4.04 -6.21
C PHE A 183 -16.41 3.25 -5.89
N TYR A 184 -16.51 2.69 -4.69
CA TYR A 184 -17.70 1.93 -4.26
C TYR A 184 -18.71 2.76 -3.47
N ASN A 185 -18.36 3.98 -3.06
CA ASN A 185 -19.28 4.96 -2.46
C ASN A 185 -19.68 6.06 -3.45
N SER A 186 -20.12 5.68 -4.66
CA SER A 186 -20.52 6.59 -5.73
C SER A 186 -21.58 7.60 -5.25
N GLY A 187 -21.14 8.83 -4.98
CA GLY A 187 -21.87 9.89 -4.26
C GLY A 187 -20.92 11.02 -3.83
N ALA A 188 -21.15 11.67 -2.68
CA ALA A 188 -20.40 12.84 -2.19
C ALA A 188 -18.86 12.67 -2.12
N LEU A 189 -18.34 11.44 -2.04
CA LEU A 189 -16.90 11.13 -2.04
C LEU A 189 -16.26 11.16 -3.44
N ALA A 190 -17.01 10.82 -4.50
CA ALA A 190 -16.52 10.85 -5.87
C ALA A 190 -16.26 12.28 -6.39
N LEU A 191 -16.96 13.27 -5.85
CA LEU A 191 -16.84 14.68 -6.24
C LEU A 191 -15.60 15.38 -5.65
N ARG A 192 -15.07 14.92 -4.50
CA ARG A 192 -13.91 15.56 -3.84
C ARG A 192 -12.55 15.18 -4.45
N VAL A 193 -12.42 13.96 -4.97
CA VAL A 193 -11.16 13.53 -5.62
C VAL A 193 -10.90 14.32 -6.91
N LYS A 194 -11.95 14.65 -7.67
CA LYS A 194 -11.84 15.52 -8.85
C LYS A 194 -11.39 16.94 -8.49
N GLY A 195 -11.99 17.55 -7.47
CA GLY A 195 -11.73 18.95 -7.13
C GLY A 195 -10.43 19.25 -6.37
N GLN A 196 -9.81 18.27 -5.69
CA GLN A 196 -8.55 18.49 -4.96
C GLN A 196 -7.29 18.45 -5.84
N LEU A 197 -7.28 17.67 -6.92
CA LEU A 197 -6.13 17.59 -7.83
C LEU A 197 -6.04 18.74 -8.83
N ASP A 198 -7.17 19.31 -9.25
CA ASP A 198 -7.17 20.55 -10.05
C ASP A 198 -6.51 21.72 -9.31
N ARG A 199 -6.52 21.71 -7.97
CA ARG A 199 -5.78 22.69 -7.14
C ARG A 199 -4.33 22.29 -6.87
N GLN A 200 -3.99 21.00 -6.97
CA GLN A 200 -2.63 20.52 -6.70
C GLN A 200 -1.66 20.79 -7.87
N LEU A 201 -2.21 21.03 -9.07
CA LEU A 201 -1.45 21.55 -10.23
C LEU A 201 -1.09 23.05 -10.11
N ASP A 202 -1.55 23.77 -9.08
CA ASP A 202 -1.18 25.18 -8.78
C ASP A 202 -0.35 25.31 -7.48
N LEU A 203 0.47 24.31 -7.17
CA LEU A 203 1.38 24.35 -6.02
C LEU A 203 2.68 25.14 -6.27
N SER A 204 2.87 25.71 -7.46
CA SER A 204 3.93 26.70 -7.70
C SER A 204 3.66 28.08 -7.06
N ARG A 205 2.50 28.30 -6.42
CA ARG A 205 2.11 29.59 -5.84
C ARG A 205 1.95 29.61 -4.30
N ILE A 206 2.23 28.52 -3.60
CA ILE A 206 2.02 28.42 -2.13
C ILE A 206 3.35 28.21 -1.37
N CYS A 207 4.45 28.75 -1.90
CA CYS A 207 5.73 28.87 -1.21
C CYS A 207 6.12 30.33 -0.98
N GLU A 208 5.21 31.13 -0.42
CA GLU A 208 5.58 32.37 0.27
C GLU A 208 5.03 32.30 1.70
N PHE A 209 5.87 31.79 2.60
CA PHE A 209 5.65 32.03 4.03
C PHE A 209 5.94 33.51 4.31
N PRO A 210 5.03 34.26 4.95
CA PRO A 210 5.35 35.59 5.41
C PRO A 210 6.44 35.49 6.48
N LYS A 211 7.58 36.13 6.24
CA LYS A 211 8.60 36.35 7.26
C LYS A 211 7.92 37.04 8.44
N ARG A 212 7.89 36.39 9.60
CA ARG A 212 7.50 37.06 10.85
C ARG A 212 8.65 37.95 11.30
N VAL A 213 8.33 39.24 11.37
CA VAL A 213 8.93 40.39 12.09
C VAL A 213 10.46 40.43 12.16
#